data_AF-A0A843F9J5-F1
#
_entry.id   AF-A0A843F9J5-F1
#
_cell.length_a   1.000
_cell.length_b   1.000
_cell.length_c   1.000
_cell.angle_alpha   90.00
_cell.angle_beta   90.00
_cell.angle_gamma   90.00
#
_symmetry.space_group_name_H-M   'P 1'
#
loop_
_entity.id
_entity.type
_entity.pdbx_description
1 polymer ?
#
loop_
_entity_poly.entity_id
_entity_poly.type
_entity_poly.pdbx_seq_one_letter_code
_entity_poly.pdbx_strand_id
1 'polypeptide(L)' 'MKYVIVIEDGASDYPLEEIDGKTPLKIADKPVLDKIAREGKTGLIQNVPESLPPGSDVANMSIFGYDPLEYYTGRGPL' A
#
# COMPACT_ATOMS: atom_id res chain seq x y z
N MET A 1 -5.46 2.97 24.08
CA MET A 1 -5.78 3.35 22.69
C MET A 1 -6.00 2.09 21.87
N LYS A 2 -6.87 2.09 20.86
CA LYS A 2 -7.00 0.99 19.88
C LYS A 2 -6.62 1.53 18.51
N TYR A 3 -6.06 0.68 17.66
CA TYR A 3 -5.61 1.03 16.31
C TYR A 3 -6.22 0.09 15.28
N VAL A 4 -6.45 0.61 14.07
CA VAL A 4 -6.90 -0.15 12.91
C VAL A 4 -5.98 0.21 11.75
N ILE A 5 -5.45 -0.80 11.07
CA ILE A 5 -4.66 -0.66 9.84
C ILE A 5 -5.53 -1.24 8.72
N VAL A 6 -5.78 -0.44 7.68
CA VAL A 6 -6.52 -0.85 6.49
C VAL A 6 -5.56 -0.82 5.30
N ILE A 7 -5.42 -1.94 4.60
CA ILE A 7 -4.52 -2.11 3.46
C ILE A 7 -5.40 -2.40 2.24
N GLU A 8 -5.42 -1.47 1.28
CA GLU A 8 -6.03 -1.72 -0.03
C GLU A 8 -4.98 -2.38 -0.94
N ASP A 9 -5.07 -3.70 -1.07
CA ASP A 9 -4.09 -4.49 -1.84
C ASP A 9 -4.08 -4.06 -3.32
N GLY A 10 -2.90 -3.74 -3.84
CA GLY A 10 -2.71 -3.29 -5.21
C GLY A 10 -3.38 -1.95 -5.58
N ALA A 11 -3.74 -1.09 -4.61
CA ALA A 11 -4.46 0.16 -4.90
C ALA A 11 -3.63 1.23 -5.64
N SER A 12 -2.31 1.14 -5.56
CA SER A 12 -1.39 2.01 -6.32
C SER A 12 -1.38 1.62 -7.78
N ASP A 13 -1.46 2.61 -8.66
CA ASP A 13 -1.48 2.37 -10.11
C ASP A 13 -0.84 3.54 -10.85
N TYR A 14 -0.59 3.34 -12.14
CA TYR A 14 -0.12 4.35 -13.06
C TYR A 14 -1.29 5.17 -13.64
N PRO A 15 -1.01 6.40 -14.09
CA PRO A 15 -1.90 7.13 -14.99
C PRO A 15 -2.29 6.29 -16.21
N LEU A 16 -3.58 6.22 -16.52
CA LEU A 16 -4.09 5.50 -17.68
C LEU A 16 -4.71 6.50 -18.68
N GLU A 17 -4.40 6.32 -19.98
CA GLU A 17 -4.89 7.22 -21.05
C GLU A 17 -6.42 7.23 -21.17
N GLU A 18 -7.06 6.07 -21.00
CA GLU A 18 -8.51 5.86 -21.09
C GLU A 18 -9.34 6.61 -20.02
N ILE A 19 -8.68 7.14 -18.99
CA ILE A 19 -9.30 7.92 -17.91
C ILE A 19 -8.60 9.27 -17.71
N ASP A 20 -8.27 9.92 -18.83
CA ASP A 20 -7.66 11.26 -18.91
C ASP A 20 -6.33 11.38 -18.13
N GLY A 21 -5.50 10.33 -18.15
CA GLY A 21 -4.22 10.31 -17.43
C GLY A 21 -4.36 10.31 -15.90
N LYS A 22 -5.49 9.83 -15.38
CA LYS A 22 -5.69 9.61 -13.94
C LYS A 22 -5.41 8.15 -13.58
N THR A 23 -5.23 7.88 -12.30
CA THR A 23 -5.18 6.50 -11.78
C THR A 23 -6.62 6.04 -11.47
N PRO A 24 -6.90 4.72 -11.44
CA PRO A 24 -8.21 4.21 -11.01
C PRO A 24 -8.65 4.77 -9.65
N LEU A 25 -7.73 4.83 -8.68
CA LEU A 25 -8.03 5.40 -7.35
C LEU A 25 -8.42 6.88 -7.41
N LYS A 26 -7.90 7.67 -8.36
CA LYS A 26 -8.29 9.08 -8.53
C LYS A 26 -9.71 9.25 -9.08
N ILE A 27 -10.20 8.32 -9.90
CA ILE A 27 -11.53 8.42 -10.52
C ILE A 27 -12.63 7.67 -9.76
N ALA A 28 -12.25 6.79 -8.84
CA ALA A 28 -13.19 6.06 -8.00
C ALA A 28 -13.99 7.02 -7.10
N ASP A 29 -15.29 6.72 -6.93
CA ASP A 29 -16.15 7.39 -5.94
C ASP A 29 -15.90 6.79 -4.54
N LYS A 30 -15.21 7.56 -3.69
CA LYS A 30 -14.71 7.12 -2.37
C LYS A 30 -14.81 8.24 -1.33
N PRO A 31 -16.02 8.74 -1.02
CA PRO A 31 -16.21 9.92 -0.18
C PRO A 31 -15.64 9.76 1.24
N VAL A 32 -15.61 8.53 1.77
CA VAL A 32 -15.07 8.24 3.10
C VAL A 32 -13.54 8.30 3.10
N LEU A 33 -12.87 7.68 2.12
CA LEU A 33 -11.41 7.73 2.02
C LEU A 33 -10.92 9.15 1.70
N ASP A 34 -11.63 9.88 0.84
CA ASP A 34 -11.33 11.28 0.54
C ASP A 34 -11.48 12.18 1.78
N LYS A 35 -12.49 11.91 2.64
CA LYS A 35 -12.67 12.60 3.92
C LYS A 35 -11.51 12.29 4.87
N ILE A 36 -11.14 11.02 5.03
CA ILE A 36 -10.02 10.59 5.88
C ILE A 36 -8.71 11.26 5.43
N ALA A 37 -8.44 11.30 4.12
CA ALA A 37 -7.25 11.94 3.57
C ALA A 37 -7.22 13.46 3.84
N ARG A 38 -8.38 14.13 3.77
CA ARG A 38 -8.51 15.58 4.01
C ARG A 38 -8.38 15.97 5.48
N GLU A 39 -8.94 15.17 6.37
CA GLU A 39 -8.96 15.44 7.82
C GLU A 39 -7.72 14.85 8.53
N GLY A 40 -7.00 13.95 7.87
CA GLY A 40 -5.82 13.28 8.40
C GLY A 40 -4.49 13.81 7.86
N LYS A 41 -3.50 12.92 7.81
CA LYS A 41 -2.17 13.20 7.24
C LYS A 41 -1.89 12.20 6.13
N THR A 42 -1.41 12.69 5.00
CA THR A 42 -1.08 11.90 3.82
C THR A 42 0.43 11.89 3.57
N GLY A 43 0.88 10.91 2.79
CA GLY A 43 2.28 10.73 2.42
C GLY A 43 2.45 9.58 1.44
N LEU A 44 3.68 9.40 0.96
CA LEU A 44 4.09 8.24 0.17
C LEU A 44 4.90 7.30 1.05
N ILE A 45 4.83 6.00 0.76
CA ILE A 45 5.57 4.97 1.46
C ILE A 45 6.13 3.96 0.46
N GLN A 46 7.35 3.48 0.72
CA GLN A 46 7.95 2.32 0.08
C GLN A 46 8.03 1.23 1.15
N ASN A 47 7.20 0.20 1.03
CA ASN A 47 7.10 -0.89 2.01
C ASN A 47 7.86 -2.15 1.59
N VAL A 48 8.39 -2.19 0.36
CA VAL A 48 9.22 -3.30 -0.12
C VAL A 48 10.62 -2.76 -0.43
N PRO A 49 11.69 -3.33 0.15
CA PRO A 49 13.05 -3.00 -0.25
C PRO A 49 13.29 -3.32 -1.74
N GLU A 50 14.07 -2.50 -2.42
CA GLU A 50 14.37 -2.68 -3.85
C GLU A 50 15.04 -4.03 -4.18
N SER A 51 15.73 -4.63 -3.19
CA SER A 51 16.39 -5.93 -3.32
C SER A 51 15.44 -7.12 -3.24
N LEU A 52 14.17 -6.93 -2.88
CA LEU A 52 13.18 -7.99 -2.73
C LEU A 52 12.03 -7.86 -3.75
N PRO A 53 11.42 -8.98 -4.18
CA PRO A 53 10.22 -8.92 -5.00
C PRO A 53 9.06 -8.19 -4.29
N PRO A 54 8.25 -7.39 -5.00
CA PRO A 54 7.11 -6.66 -4.44
C PRO A 54 5.90 -7.57 -4.19
N GLY A 55 6.09 -8.61 -3.37
CA GLY A 55 5.04 -9.53 -2.95
C GLY A 55 4.28 -9.04 -1.71
N SER A 56 3.02 -9.45 -1.57
CA SER A 56 2.19 -9.12 -0.41
C SER A 56 2.78 -9.64 0.91
N ASP A 57 3.56 -10.72 0.87
CA ASP A 57 4.31 -11.27 2.00
C ASP A 57 5.35 -10.27 2.54
N VAL A 58 6.25 -9.80 1.68
CA VAL A 58 7.30 -8.82 2.03
C VAL A 58 6.66 -7.49 2.45
N ALA A 59 5.66 -7.03 1.70
CA ALA A 59 4.94 -5.79 1.97
C ALA A 59 4.27 -5.78 3.36
N ASN A 60 3.55 -6.84 3.71
CA ASN A 60 2.87 -6.92 5.00
C ASN A 60 3.85 -7.07 6.16
N MET A 61 4.96 -7.80 5.97
CA MET A 61 6.03 -7.91 6.97
C MET A 61 6.54 -6.52 7.40
N SER A 62 6.86 -5.65 6.42
CA SER A 62 7.24 -4.27 6.69
C SER A 62 6.14 -3.45 7.36
N ILE A 63 4.88 -3.59 6.92
CA ILE A 63 3.74 -2.84 7.50
C ILE A 63 3.53 -3.19 8.99
N PHE A 64 3.76 -4.45 9.36
CA PHE A 64 3.68 -4.89 10.75
C PHE A 64 4.95 -4.60 11.56
N GLY A 65 5.96 -3.97 10.96
CA GLY A 65 7.15 -3.46 11.64
C GLY A 65 8.34 -4.42 11.70
N TYR A 66 8.33 -5.51 10.93
CA TYR A 66 9.47 -6.41 10.79
C TYR A 66 10.38 -5.92 9.66
N ASP A 67 11.69 -6.13 9.80
CA ASP A 67 12.64 -5.90 8.71
C ASP A 67 12.64 -7.11 7.76
N PRO A 68 12.09 -6.99 6.53
CA PRO A 68 12.08 -8.12 5.60
C PRO A 68 13.48 -8.57 5.18
N LEU A 69 14.52 -7.75 5.30
CA LEU A 69 15.89 -8.19 5.01
C LEU A 69 16.46 -9.13 6.08
N GLU A 70 15.91 -9.10 7.29
CA GLU A 70 16.31 -9.96 8.40
C GLU A 70 15.39 -11.19 8.51
N TYR A 71 14.08 -11.01 8.35
CA TYR A 71 13.08 -12.04 8.72
C TYR A 71 12.44 -12.78 7.53
N TYR A 72 12.63 -12.33 6.29
CA TYR A 72 11.98 -12.98 5.15
C TYR A 72 12.67 -14.30 4.78
N THR A 73 11.97 -15.41 4.99
CA THR A 73 12.46 -16.78 4.68
C THR A 73 11.89 -17.35 3.37
N GLY A 74 11.27 -16.50 2.54
CA GLY A 74 10.52 -16.91 1.36
C GLY A 74 9.02 -17.05 1.62
N ARG A 75 8.24 -17.09 0.53
CA ARG A 75 6.76 -17.10 0.57
C ARG A 75 6.16 -18.38 1.12
N GLY A 76 6.73 -19.55 0.82
CA GLY A 76 6.14 -20.84 1.17
C GLY A 76 5.95 -21.09 2.67
N PRO A 77 6.87 -20.67 3.55
CA PRO A 77 6.72 -20.76 5.00
C PRO A 77 5.72 -19.79 5.67
N LEU A 78 5.20 -18.79 4.94
CA LEU A 78 4.26 -17.77 5.44
C LEU A 78 2.82 -18.16 5.11
#